data_AF-A0A6L9G3L3-F1
#
_entry.id   AF-A0A6L9G3L3-F1
#
_cell.length_a   1.000
_cell.length_b   1.000
_cell.length_c   1.000
_cell.angle_alpha   90.00
_cell.angle_beta   90.00
_cell.angle_gamma   90.00
#
_symmetry.space_group_name_H-M   'P 1'
#
loop_
_entity.id
_entity.type
_entity.pdbx_description
1 polymer ?
#
loop_
_entity_poly.entity_id
_entity_poly.type
_entity_poly.pdbx_seq_one_letter_code
_entity_poly.pdbx_strand_id
1 'polypeptide(L)'
;MYSNGKNTAHSGEGRLAGNLVAFVIFFVVFAAALYSLSFWTFENAWIPSILCFGLTIIAFAVPMHLMGRADKAEELVASASEFQK
;
A
#
# COMPACT_ATOMS: atom_id res chain seq x y z
N MET A 1 -18.96 18.18 -0.54
CA MET A 1 -19.08 18.77 -1.89
C MET A 1 -20.09 17.92 -2.65
N TYR A 2 -21.14 18.53 -3.21
CA TYR A 2 -22.11 17.86 -4.08
C TYR A 2 -21.83 18.34 -5.49
N SER A 3 -21.55 17.43 -6.42
CA SER A 3 -21.59 17.73 -7.86
C SER A 3 -22.80 16.99 -8.43
N ASN A 4 -23.71 17.72 -9.06
CA ASN A 4 -24.90 17.17 -9.71
C ASN A 4 -25.84 16.34 -8.81
N GLY A 5 -26.19 16.84 -7.62
CA GLY A 5 -27.24 16.27 -6.76
C GLY A 5 -26.93 14.93 -6.09
N LYS A 6 -25.78 14.30 -6.36
CA LYS A 6 -25.29 13.11 -5.65
C LYS A 6 -24.14 13.50 -4.74
N ASN A 7 -24.12 12.91 -3.54
CA ASN A 7 -22.98 12.99 -2.64
C ASN A 7 -21.81 12.34 -3.37
N THR A 8 -20.91 13.14 -3.92
CA THR A 8 -19.65 12.65 -4.47
C THR A 8 -18.79 12.23 -3.28
N ALA A 9 -19.09 11.07 -2.73
CA ALA A 9 -18.15 10.36 -1.89
C ALA A 9 -16.99 9.96 -2.82
N HIS A 10 -16.00 10.85 -2.96
CA HIS A 10 -14.67 10.54 -3.51
C HIS A 10 -13.90 9.52 -2.62
N SER A 11 -14.62 8.69 -1.86
CA SER A 11 -14.12 7.77 -0.87
C SER A 11 -14.09 6.36 -1.46
N GLY A 12 -13.30 6.18 -2.52
CA GLY A 12 -12.89 4.85 -2.99
C GLY A 12 -13.99 3.83 -3.31
N GLU A 13 -15.23 4.25 -3.60
CA GLU A 13 -16.29 3.34 -4.05
C GLU A 13 -15.80 2.57 -5.28
N GLY A 14 -15.75 1.23 -5.17
CA GLY A 14 -15.29 0.33 -6.22
C GLY A 14 -13.85 -0.21 -6.11
N ARG A 15 -13.02 0.30 -5.19
CA ARG A 15 -11.61 -0.14 -5.05
C ARG A 15 -11.36 -1.15 -3.92
N LEU A 16 -12.42 -1.69 -3.32
CA LEU A 16 -12.32 -2.60 -2.16
C LEU A 16 -11.49 -3.84 -2.45
N ALA A 17 -11.70 -4.49 -3.60
CA ALA A 17 -10.95 -5.69 -3.97
C ALA A 17 -9.45 -5.40 -4.15
N GLY A 18 -9.10 -4.29 -4.82
CA GLY A 18 -7.71 -3.87 -5.00
C GLY A 18 -7.02 -3.52 -3.67
N ASN A 19 -7.72 -2.78 -2.81
CA ASN A 19 -7.22 -2.44 -1.47
C ASN A 19 -7.04 -3.68 -0.59
N LEU A 20 -7.97 -4.65 -0.68
CA LEU A 20 -7.88 -5.89 0.08
C LEU A 20 -6.68 -6.74 -0.38
N VAL A 21 -6.46 -6.86 -1.69
CA VAL A 21 -5.30 -7.58 -2.23
C VAL A 21 -4.00 -6.92 -1.77
N ALA A 22 -3.89 -5.60 -1.89
CA ALA A 22 -2.72 -4.87 -1.42
C ALA A 22 -2.52 -5.07 0.09
N PHE A 23 -3.58 -4.97 0.88
CA PHE A 23 -3.54 -5.21 2.33
C PHE A 23 -2.98 -6.60 2.64
N VAL A 24 -3.49 -7.66 2.00
CA VAL A 24 -3.02 -9.03 2.24
C VAL A 24 -1.54 -9.17 1.87
N ILE A 25 -1.10 -8.61 0.75
CA ILE A 25 0.31 -8.66 0.32
C ILE A 25 1.21 -8.00 1.37
N PHE A 26 0.92 -6.76 1.76
CA PHE A 26 1.77 -6.04 2.73
C PHE A 26 1.67 -6.60 4.14
N PHE A 27 0.52 -7.19 4.50
CA PHE A 27 0.35 -7.92 5.75
C PHE A 27 1.25 -9.17 5.80
N VAL A 28 1.36 -9.92 4.71
CA VAL A 28 2.28 -11.08 4.62
C VAL A 28 3.74 -10.61 4.72
N VAL A 29 4.11 -9.51 4.07
CA VAL A 29 5.46 -8.93 4.19
C VAL A 29 5.76 -8.50 5.63
N PHE A 30 4.80 -7.90 6.31
CA PHE A 30 4.93 -7.55 7.72
C PHE A 30 5.04 -8.79 8.62
N ALA A 31 4.23 -9.83 8.38
CA ALA A 31 4.32 -11.09 9.10
C ALA A 31 5.67 -11.78 8.88
N ALA A 32 6.24 -11.70 7.67
CA ALA A 32 7.59 -12.18 7.39
C ALA A 32 8.66 -11.40 8.16
N ALA A 33 8.48 -10.09 8.35
CA ALA A 33 9.36 -9.29 9.21
C ALA A 33 9.33 -9.81 10.65
N LEU A 34 8.15 -10.09 11.20
CA LEU A 34 8.03 -10.67 12.54
C LEU A 34 8.63 -12.08 12.61
N TYR A 35 8.40 -12.92 11.60
CA TYR A 35 8.96 -14.27 11.53
C TYR A 35 10.50 -14.27 11.48
N SER A 36 11.10 -13.24 10.89
CA SER A 36 12.56 -13.12 10.90
C SER A 36 13.14 -13.10 12.32
N LEU A 37 12.43 -12.52 13.30
CA LEU A 37 12.86 -12.49 14.70
C LEU A 37 12.91 -13.88 15.33
N SER A 38 12.21 -14.88 14.78
CA SER A 38 12.31 -16.27 15.25
C SER A 38 13.70 -16.87 15.04
N PHE A 39 14.51 -16.33 14.12
CA PHE A 39 15.90 -16.73 13.89
C PHE A 39 16.90 -15.86 14.67
N TRP A 40 16.42 -14.94 15.50
CA TRP A 40 17.28 -14.03 16.24
C TRP A 40 17.95 -14.76 17.42
N THR A 41 19.27 -14.82 17.39
CA THR A 41 20.09 -15.37 18.47
C THR A 41 21.26 -14.43 18.78
N PHE A 42 21.91 -14.58 19.93
CA PHE A 42 23.06 -13.75 20.29
C PHE A 42 24.26 -13.92 19.34
N GLU A 43 24.43 -15.11 18.76
CA GLU A 43 25.49 -15.39 17.78
C GLU A 43 25.15 -14.84 16.38
N ASN A 44 23.86 -14.68 16.07
CA ASN A 44 23.40 -14.21 14.76
C ASN A 44 22.30 -13.15 14.88
N ALA A 45 22.60 -12.06 15.56
CA ALA A 45 21.64 -10.98 15.79
C ALA A 45 21.46 -10.06 14.57
N TRP A 46 22.51 -9.89 13.75
CA TRP A 46 22.53 -8.87 12.70
C TRP A 46 21.65 -9.20 11.51
N ILE A 47 21.74 -10.42 10.97
CA ILE A 47 20.98 -10.83 9.78
C ILE A 47 19.46 -10.74 10.04
N PRO A 48 18.92 -11.32 11.13
CA PRO A 48 17.49 -11.25 11.41
C PRO A 48 17.03 -9.81 11.69
N SER A 49 17.86 -9.00 12.34
CA SER A 49 17.53 -7.60 12.62
C SER A 49 17.42 -6.76 11.35
N ILE A 50 18.42 -6.84 10.45
CA ILE A 50 18.41 -6.10 9.18
C ILE A 50 17.23 -6.55 8.32
N LEU A 51 16.95 -7.86 8.28
CA LEU A 51 15.82 -8.40 7.53
C LEU A 51 14.49 -7.88 8.09
N CYS A 52 14.31 -7.89 9.42
CA CYS A 52 13.13 -7.35 10.08
C CYS A 52 12.92 -5.87 9.76
N PHE A 53 13.95 -5.04 9.91
CA PHE A 53 13.87 -3.61 9.62
C PHE A 53 13.61 -3.33 8.14
N GLY A 54 14.32 -4.02 7.24
CA GLY A 54 14.13 -3.88 5.80
C GLY A 54 12.71 -4.24 5.37
N LEU A 55 12.20 -5.39 5.82
CA LEU A 55 10.83 -5.82 5.51
C LEU A 55 9.77 -4.89 6.11
N THR A 56 9.99 -4.39 7.33
CA THR A 56 9.08 -3.41 7.95
C THR A 56 9.07 -2.10 7.15
N ILE A 57 10.23 -1.57 6.76
CA ILE A 57 10.31 -0.37 5.93
C ILE A 57 9.57 -0.60 4.61
N ILE A 58 9.77 -1.74 3.94
CA ILE A 58 9.09 -2.07 2.68
C ILE A 58 7.57 -2.17 2.90
N ALA A 59 7.14 -2.87 3.95
CA ALA A 59 5.73 -3.07 4.26
C ALA A 59 4.95 -1.77 4.46
N PHE A 60 5.63 -0.72 4.95
CA PHE A 60 4.99 0.55 5.28
C PHE A 60 5.32 1.68 4.31
N ALA A 61 6.57 1.80 3.84
CA ALA A 61 6.98 2.86 2.94
C ALA A 61 6.36 2.72 1.55
N VAL A 62 6.22 1.50 1.03
CA VAL A 62 5.66 1.27 -0.31
C VAL A 62 4.18 1.68 -0.38
N PRO A 63 3.28 1.22 0.53
CA PRO A 63 1.90 1.70 0.53
C PRO A 63 1.79 3.22 0.72
N MET A 64 2.60 3.78 1.63
CA MET A 64 2.51 5.21 1.95
C MET A 64 2.97 6.12 0.81
N HIS A 65 4.05 5.77 0.10
CA HIS A 65 4.69 6.68 -0.86
C HIS A 65 4.44 6.34 -2.33
N LEU A 66 4.30 5.04 -2.68
CA LEU A 66 4.15 4.63 -4.07
C LEU A 66 2.69 4.47 -4.46
N MET A 67 1.87 3.79 -3.66
CA MET A 67 0.48 3.53 -4.03
C MET A 67 -0.38 4.81 -4.07
N GLY A 68 -0.21 5.71 -3.10
CA GLY A 68 -0.91 6.99 -3.10
C GLY A 68 -0.56 7.91 -4.28
N ARG A 69 0.55 7.66 -4.98
CA ARG A 69 0.91 8.36 -6.23
C ARG A 69 0.31 7.70 -7.46
N ALA A 70 0.28 6.36 -7.51
CA ALA A 70 -0.32 5.60 -8.60
C ALA A 70 -1.81 5.94 -8.76
N ASP A 71 -2.53 6.06 -7.63
CA ASP A 71 -3.96 6.40 -7.63
C ASP A 71 -4.25 7.76 -8.28
N LYS A 72 -3.40 8.76 -8.02
CA LYS A 72 -3.56 10.12 -8.58
C LYS A 72 -3.25 10.15 -10.09
N ALA A 73 -2.33 9.32 -10.55
CA ALA A 73 -1.99 9.25 -11.97
C ALA A 73 -3.15 8.65 -12.79
N GLU A 74 -3.80 7.59 -12.30
CA GLU A 74 -4.99 7.01 -12.92
C GLU A 74 -6.13 8.03 -13.04
N GLU A 75 -6.40 8.80 -11.99
CA GLU A 75 -7.47 9.82 -11.98
C GLU A 75 -7.19 10.95 -12.99
N LEU A 76 -5.93 11.36 -13.14
CA LEU A 76 -5.52 12.37 -14.14
C LEU A 76 -5.68 11.86 -15.58
N VAL A 77 -5.35 10.60 -15.84
CA VAL A 77 -5.52 10.00 -17.17
C VAL A 77 -7.01 9.84 -17.50
N ALA A 78 -7.81 9.37 -16.54
CA ALA A 78 -9.25 9.22 -16.69
C ALA A 78 -9.91 10.58 -16.99
N SER A 79 -9.61 11.62 -16.20
CA SER A 79 -10.15 12.97 -16.44
C SER A 79 -9.70 13.55 -17.78
N ALA A 80 -8.42 13.40 -18.17
CA ALA A 80 -7.93 13.86 -19.47
C ALA A 80 -8.67 13.21 -20.65
N SER A 81 -9.03 11.92 -20.54
CA SER A 81 -9.77 11.22 -21.59
C SER A 81 -11.23 11.67 -21.72
N GLU A 82 -11.86 12.13 -20.63
CA GLU A 82 -13.22 12.68 -20.67
C GLU A 82 -13.25 14.05 -21.37
N PHE A 83 -12.21 14.87 -21.24
CA PHE A 83 -12.12 16.16 -21.96
C PHE A 83 -11.85 16.01 -23.47
N GLN A 84 -11.44 14.82 -23.93
CA GLN A 84 -11.18 14.53 -25.35
C GLN A 84 -12.41 13.96 -26.08
N LYS A 85 -13.53 13.78 -25.38
CA LYS A 85 -14.77 13.21 -25.91
C LYS A 85 -15.84 14.29 -26.08
#